data_AF-A0A969M6U6-F1
#
_entry.id   AF-A0A969M6U6-F1
#
_cell.length_a   1.000
_cell.length_b   1.000
_cell.length_c   1.000
_cell.angle_alpha   90.00
_cell.angle_beta   90.00
_cell.angle_gamma   90.00
#
_symmetry.space_group_name_H-M   'P 1'
#
loop_
_entity.id
_entity.type
_entity.pdbx_description
1 polymer ?
#
loop_
_entity_poly.entity_id
_entity_poly.type
_entity_poly.pdbx_seq_one_letter_code
_entity_poly.pdbx_strand_id
1 'polypeptide(L)'
;LTCRPEHLADIASSDEDAGLDARLQEAHLDRLKRERDTIGPVNLRADGELLEIEQESSRIEREREDLIQAINKLRQGVGRLDGEGRARLLAVFDEIDRYFQQLFQRLFGGGHAHLTLLDADTPSAIGLEVMASPPGKRLQHLSLLSGGEQTLAALALRFAIFLAKPTPICVLDEVDAPLDEANVNRFCSLLEDLSATGTRFIIITHHRLTMARMNRLYGVTMGERGVSQMVSVELFQQDSHRSVG
;
A
#
# COMPACT_ATOMS: atom_id res chain seq x y z
N LEU A 1 -0.14 72.78 -30.69
CA LEU A 1 0.00 73.06 -32.14
C LEU A 1 -0.57 74.45 -32.40
N THR A 2 0.26 75.49 -32.25
CA THR A 2 -0.10 76.89 -32.52
C THR A 2 0.36 77.25 -33.91
N CYS A 3 -0.45 76.90 -34.91
CA CYS A 3 -0.22 77.24 -36.31
C CYS A 3 -1.50 77.92 -36.81
N ARG A 4 -1.43 79.19 -37.20
CA ARG A 4 -2.57 79.88 -37.85
C ARG A 4 -2.62 79.44 -39.33
N PRO A 5 -3.81 79.31 -39.93
CA PRO A 5 -4.01 78.78 -41.29
C PRO A 5 -3.25 79.57 -42.36
N GLU A 6 -2.90 80.82 -42.07
CA GLU A 6 -2.15 81.72 -42.94
C GLU A 6 -0.68 81.28 -43.13
N HIS A 7 -0.11 80.51 -42.21
CA HIS A 7 1.31 80.10 -42.24
C HIS A 7 1.52 78.71 -42.87
N LEU A 8 0.47 78.13 -43.47
CA LEU A 8 0.49 76.78 -44.02
C LEU A 8 1.19 76.72 -45.39
N ALA A 9 1.15 77.84 -46.13
CA ALA A 9 1.81 77.99 -47.43
C ALA A 9 3.35 77.97 -47.32
N ASP A 10 3.91 78.54 -46.25
CA ASP A 10 5.38 78.61 -46.07
C ASP A 10 6.01 77.25 -45.71
N ILE A 11 5.23 76.33 -45.12
CA ILE A 11 5.70 74.99 -44.75
C ILE A 11 5.55 74.02 -45.93
N ALA A 12 4.53 74.21 -46.75
CA ALA A 12 4.29 73.45 -47.95
C ALA A 12 5.00 74.11 -49.13
N SER A 13 6.33 73.97 -49.20
CA SER A 13 7.11 74.35 -50.39
C SER A 13 6.70 73.48 -51.59
N SER A 14 5.60 73.88 -52.25
CA SER A 14 4.95 73.18 -53.36
C SER A 14 4.46 74.19 -54.40
N ASP A 15 4.81 73.96 -55.67
CA ASP A 15 4.36 74.73 -56.83
C ASP A 15 2.82 74.80 -56.92
N GLU A 16 2.28 76.00 -57.09
CA GLU A 16 0.83 76.30 -57.13
C GLU A 16 0.05 75.72 -58.33
N ASP A 17 0.59 74.80 -59.14
CA ASP A 17 -0.10 74.35 -60.37
C ASP A 17 0.16 72.90 -60.81
N ALA A 18 0.36 71.97 -59.86
CA ALA A 18 0.15 70.56 -60.14
C ALA A 18 -1.34 70.24 -59.97
N GLY A 19 -2.10 70.28 -61.07
CA GLY A 19 -3.55 70.04 -61.12
C GLY A 19 -4.00 68.83 -60.29
N LEU A 20 -4.37 69.10 -59.03
CA LEU A 20 -5.07 68.18 -58.17
C LEU A 20 -6.51 68.14 -58.68
N ASP A 21 -6.84 67.10 -59.46
CA ASP A 21 -8.22 66.88 -59.90
C ASP A 21 -9.10 66.61 -58.67
N ALA A 22 -9.78 67.67 -58.22
CA ALA A 22 -10.55 67.69 -56.98
C ALA A 22 -11.56 66.53 -56.92
N ARG A 23 -12.08 66.10 -58.08
CA ARG A 23 -13.02 64.97 -58.19
C ARG A 23 -12.39 63.63 -57.88
N LEU A 24 -11.14 63.40 -58.28
CA LEU A 24 -10.42 62.15 -57.98
C LEU A 24 -10.04 62.07 -56.50
N GLN A 25 -9.66 63.20 -55.90
CA GLN A 25 -9.39 63.30 -54.47
C GLN A 25 -10.67 63.04 -53.64
N GLU A 26 -11.81 63.57 -54.08
CA GLU A 26 -13.10 63.39 -53.40
C GLU A 26 -13.60 61.93 -53.48
N ALA A 27 -13.47 61.29 -54.65
CA ALA A 27 -13.80 59.87 -54.81
C ALA A 27 -12.89 58.95 -53.95
N HIS A 28 -11.61 59.30 -53.83
CA HIS A 28 -10.67 58.56 -52.98
C HIS A 28 -11.01 58.72 -51.50
N LEU A 29 -11.37 59.93 -51.07
CA LEU A 29 -11.80 60.22 -49.70
C LEU A 29 -13.08 59.48 -49.33
N ASP A 30 -14.06 59.43 -50.23
CA ASP A 30 -15.31 58.69 -50.02
C ASP A 30 -15.08 57.17 -49.96
N ARG A 31 -14.16 56.64 -50.76
CA ARG A 31 -13.74 55.24 -50.66
C ARG A 31 -13.13 54.94 -49.29
N LEU A 32 -12.18 55.77 -48.83
CA LEU A 32 -11.55 55.60 -47.52
C LEU A 32 -12.55 55.73 -46.36
N LYS A 33 -13.54 56.62 -46.47
CA LYS A 33 -14.65 56.72 -45.49
C LYS A 33 -15.48 55.44 -45.44
N ARG A 34 -15.86 54.87 -46.59
CA ARG A 34 -16.61 53.60 -46.65
C ARG A 34 -15.79 52.43 -46.11
N GLU A 35 -14.50 52.37 -46.43
CA GLU A 35 -13.58 51.36 -45.89
C GLU A 35 -13.49 51.47 -44.35
N ARG A 36 -13.36 52.69 -43.81
CA ARG A 36 -13.40 52.94 -42.36
C ARG A 36 -14.72 52.50 -41.74
N ASP A 37 -15.86 52.85 -42.34
CA ASP A 37 -17.17 52.52 -41.79
C ASP A 37 -17.46 51.00 -41.84
N THR A 38 -16.81 50.27 -42.76
CA THR A 38 -16.88 48.80 -42.86
C THR A 38 -16.15 48.08 -41.72
N ILE A 39 -15.11 48.69 -41.14
CA ILE A 39 -14.35 48.12 -40.00
C ILE A 39 -15.20 48.07 -38.72
N GLY A 40 -16.25 48.89 -38.63
CA GLY A 40 -17.14 48.96 -37.48
C GLY A 40 -16.59 49.84 -36.34
N PRO A 41 -17.31 49.93 -35.21
CA PRO A 41 -16.93 50.78 -34.09
C PRO A 41 -15.67 50.26 -33.39
N VAL A 42 -14.72 51.16 -33.08
CA VAL A 42 -13.50 50.82 -32.34
C VAL A 42 -13.85 50.51 -30.89
N ASN A 43 -13.44 49.33 -30.40
CA ASN A 43 -13.56 48.99 -28.99
C ASN A 43 -12.49 49.73 -28.17
N LEU A 44 -12.86 50.86 -27.58
CA LEU A 44 -11.95 51.67 -26.75
C LEU A 44 -11.56 50.99 -25.42
N ARG A 45 -12.20 49.87 -25.04
CA ARG A 45 -11.86 49.08 -23.85
C ARG A 45 -10.93 47.91 -24.16
N ALA A 46 -10.66 47.63 -25.43
CA ALA A 46 -9.88 46.47 -25.86
C ALA A 46 -8.49 46.41 -25.20
N ASP A 47 -7.81 47.54 -25.08
CA ASP A 47 -6.48 47.59 -24.45
C ASP A 47 -6.51 47.22 -22.96
N GLY A 48 -7.57 47.63 -22.24
CA GLY A 48 -7.75 47.28 -20.83
C GLY A 48 -8.16 45.82 -20.64
N GLU A 49 -9.10 45.34 -21.45
CA GLU A 49 -9.55 43.93 -21.43
C GLU A 49 -8.40 42.98 -21.80
N LEU A 50 -7.55 43.36 -22.75
CA LEU A 50 -6.36 42.59 -23.12
C LEU A 50 -5.40 42.46 -21.93
N LEU A 51 -5.10 43.57 -21.25
CA LEU A 51 -4.23 43.56 -20.07
C LEU A 51 -4.79 42.69 -18.93
N GLU A 52 -6.10 42.73 -18.69
CA GLU A 52 -6.75 41.88 -17.69
C GLU A 52 -6.65 40.39 -18.04
N ILE A 53 -6.90 40.04 -19.30
CA ILE A 53 -6.80 38.66 -19.79
C ILE A 53 -5.35 38.16 -19.74
N GLU A 54 -4.38 38.99 -20.11
CA GLU A 54 -2.96 38.64 -20.05
C GLU A 54 -2.50 38.38 -18.61
N GLN A 55 -2.95 39.20 -17.66
CA GLN A 55 -2.66 39.01 -16.23
C GLN A 55 -3.27 37.70 -15.71
N GLU A 56 -4.52 37.40 -16.07
CA GLU A 56 -5.19 36.16 -15.67
C GLU A 56 -4.53 34.93 -16.31
N SER A 57 -4.19 34.98 -17.60
CA SER A 57 -3.44 33.92 -18.29
C SER A 57 -2.11 33.65 -17.60
N SER A 58 -1.35 34.71 -17.30
CA SER A 58 -0.07 34.62 -16.60
C SER A 58 -0.20 34.08 -15.17
N ARG A 59 -1.34 34.30 -14.50
CA ARG A 59 -1.63 33.67 -13.20
C ARG A 59 -1.90 32.18 -13.37
N ILE A 60 -2.78 31.80 -14.28
CA ILE A 60 -3.15 30.39 -14.54
C ILE A 60 -1.94 29.57 -14.98
N GLU A 61 -1.05 30.14 -15.81
CA GLU A 61 0.18 29.47 -16.25
C GLU A 61 1.12 29.16 -15.07
N ARG A 62 1.29 30.11 -14.14
CA ARG A 62 2.10 29.90 -12.93
C ARG A 62 1.48 28.84 -12.02
N GLU A 63 0.18 28.91 -11.76
CA GLU A 63 -0.53 27.90 -10.96
C GLU A 63 -0.43 26.51 -11.59
N ARG A 64 -0.55 26.43 -12.91
CA ARG A 64 -0.37 25.17 -13.65
C ARG A 64 1.05 24.62 -13.48
N GLU A 65 2.07 25.47 -13.58
CA GLU A 65 3.46 25.05 -13.40
C GLU A 65 3.69 24.53 -11.97
N ASP A 66 3.21 25.26 -10.96
CA ASP A 66 3.29 24.84 -9.56
C ASP A 66 2.60 23.49 -9.33
N LEU A 67 1.42 23.28 -9.91
CA LEU A 67 0.71 21.99 -9.84
C LEU A 67 1.51 20.86 -10.51
N ILE A 68 2.12 21.10 -11.67
CA ILE A 68 2.96 20.11 -12.35
C ILE A 68 4.18 19.75 -11.48
N GLN A 69 4.83 20.74 -10.87
CA GLN A 69 5.93 20.51 -9.95
C GLN A 69 5.49 19.72 -8.72
N ALA A 70 4.32 20.03 -8.15
CA ALA A 70 3.75 19.29 -7.03
C ALA A 70 3.45 17.82 -7.40
N ILE A 71 2.86 17.58 -8.58
CA ILE A 71 2.59 16.23 -9.10
C ILE A 71 3.89 15.43 -9.24
N ASN A 72 4.94 16.05 -9.79
CA ASN A 72 6.24 15.39 -9.95
C ASN A 72 6.88 15.04 -8.61
N LYS A 73 6.81 15.95 -7.63
CA LYS A 73 7.28 15.69 -6.25
C LYS A 73 6.51 14.54 -5.61
N LEU A 74 5.19 14.52 -5.75
CA LEU A 74 4.35 13.45 -5.21
C LEU A 74 4.68 12.10 -5.87
N ARG A 75 4.84 12.05 -7.19
CA ARG A 75 5.22 10.82 -7.90
C ARG A 75 6.58 10.29 -7.46
N GLN A 76 7.57 11.16 -7.27
CA GLN A 76 8.87 10.77 -6.72
C GLN A 76 8.74 10.25 -5.27
N GLY A 77 7.90 10.89 -4.46
CA GLY A 77 7.59 10.45 -3.10
C GLY A 77 6.99 9.05 -3.07
N VAL A 78 5.99 8.79 -3.92
CA VAL A 78 5.36 7.47 -4.07
C VAL A 78 6.40 6.42 -4.48
N GLY A 79 7.21 6.69 -5.52
CA GLY A 79 8.23 5.73 -5.97
C GLY A 79 9.28 5.39 -4.90
N ARG A 80 9.64 6.37 -4.06
CA ARG A 80 10.52 6.14 -2.92
C ARG A 80 9.87 5.25 -1.86
N LEU A 81 8.61 5.52 -1.51
CA LEU A 81 7.85 4.72 -0.54
C LEU A 81 7.64 3.29 -1.03
N ASP A 82 7.35 3.10 -2.32
CA ASP A 82 7.18 1.78 -2.93
C ASP A 82 8.50 0.98 -2.88
N GLY A 83 9.63 1.62 -3.19
CA GLY A 83 10.95 0.99 -3.09
C GLY A 83 11.30 0.59 -1.66
N GLU A 84 11.06 1.46 -0.69
CA GLU A 84 11.29 1.19 0.73
C GLU A 84 10.34 0.08 1.25
N GLY A 85 9.08 0.13 0.83
CA GLY A 85 8.07 -0.88 1.15
C GLY A 85 8.47 -2.26 0.61
N ARG A 86 8.92 -2.34 -0.65
CA ARG A 86 9.39 -3.59 -1.26
C ARG A 86 10.60 -4.16 -0.55
N ALA A 87 11.58 -3.32 -0.20
CA ALA A 87 12.77 -3.78 0.52
C ALA A 87 12.42 -4.34 1.91
N ARG A 88 11.52 -3.67 2.66
CA ARG A 88 11.04 -4.16 3.96
C ARG A 88 10.23 -5.44 3.83
N LEU A 89 9.37 -5.54 2.81
CA LEU A 89 8.58 -6.74 2.55
C LEU A 89 9.49 -7.94 2.28
N LEU A 90 10.50 -7.79 1.41
CA LEU A 90 11.45 -8.85 1.09
C LEU A 90 12.25 -9.30 2.32
N ALA A 91 12.72 -8.36 3.14
CA ALA A 91 13.45 -8.69 4.36
C ALA A 91 12.59 -9.51 5.35
N VAL A 92 11.33 -9.13 5.55
CA VAL A 92 10.40 -9.88 6.40
C VAL A 92 10.02 -11.22 5.78
N PHE A 93 9.86 -11.26 4.45
CA PHE A 93 9.56 -12.49 3.73
C PHE A 93 10.66 -13.54 3.90
N ASP A 94 11.93 -13.15 3.69
CA ASP A 94 13.08 -14.04 3.87
C ASP A 94 13.19 -14.55 5.30
N GLU A 95 12.88 -13.69 6.28
CA GLU A 95 12.84 -14.08 7.69
C GLU A 95 11.73 -15.11 7.98
N ILE A 96 10.53 -14.88 7.46
CA ILE A 96 9.40 -15.82 7.60
C ILE A 96 9.72 -17.15 6.91
N ASP A 97 10.28 -17.14 5.69
CA ASP A 97 10.62 -18.36 4.95
C ASP A 97 11.63 -19.22 5.72
N ARG A 98 12.66 -18.58 6.30
CA ARG A 98 13.65 -19.26 7.14
C ARG A 98 13.02 -19.90 8.37
N TYR A 99 12.14 -19.20 9.10
CA TYR A 99 11.44 -19.81 10.25
C TYR A 99 10.48 -20.91 9.80
N PHE A 100 9.79 -20.72 8.67
CA PHE A 100 8.87 -21.69 8.13
C PHE A 100 9.58 -23.00 7.78
N GLN A 101 10.73 -22.94 7.12
CA GLN A 101 11.59 -24.10 6.83
C GLN A 101 11.95 -24.88 8.08
N GLN A 102 12.44 -24.18 9.11
CA GLN A 102 12.87 -24.79 10.38
C GLN A 102 11.71 -25.44 11.13
N LEU A 103 10.58 -24.72 11.23
CA LEU A 103 9.40 -25.21 11.94
C LEU A 103 8.75 -26.39 11.20
N PHE A 104 8.70 -26.33 9.87
CA PHE A 104 8.18 -27.42 9.05
C PHE A 104 9.00 -28.70 9.26
N GLN A 105 10.33 -28.62 9.15
CA GLN A 105 11.21 -29.76 9.41
C GLN A 105 11.01 -30.35 10.80
N ARG A 106 10.86 -29.49 11.81
CA ARG A 106 10.66 -29.91 13.19
C ARG A 106 9.30 -30.59 13.42
N LEU A 107 8.23 -30.03 12.86
CA LEU A 107 6.87 -30.55 13.02
C LEU A 107 6.63 -31.84 12.23
N PHE A 108 7.23 -31.98 11.05
CA PHE A 108 7.09 -33.19 10.22
C PHE A 108 8.16 -34.25 10.52
N GLY A 109 9.21 -33.91 11.28
CA GLY A 109 10.36 -34.80 11.54
C GLY A 109 11.23 -35.02 10.29
N GLY A 110 11.23 -34.06 9.37
CA GLY A 110 11.86 -34.14 8.05
C GLY A 110 11.06 -33.36 7.00
N GLY A 111 11.46 -33.51 5.73
CA GLY A 111 10.83 -32.78 4.63
C GLY A 111 11.35 -31.34 4.47
N HIS A 112 10.86 -30.63 3.47
CA HIS A 112 11.26 -29.25 3.16
C HIS A 112 10.04 -28.47 2.69
N ALA A 113 9.95 -27.21 3.06
CA ALA A 113 8.91 -26.31 2.58
C ALA A 113 9.52 -24.92 2.38
N HIS A 114 9.07 -24.18 1.39
CA HIS A 114 9.51 -22.81 1.17
C HIS A 114 8.36 -21.96 0.63
N LEU A 115 8.52 -20.65 0.80
CA LEU A 115 7.63 -19.65 0.27
C LEU A 115 8.19 -19.15 -1.06
N THR A 116 7.31 -18.96 -2.03
CA THR A 116 7.65 -18.37 -3.33
C THR A 116 6.80 -17.13 -3.54
N LEU A 117 7.45 -16.01 -3.87
CA LEU A 117 6.76 -14.80 -4.31
C LEU A 117 6.38 -14.95 -5.78
N LEU A 118 5.10 -14.73 -6.09
CA LEU A 118 4.66 -14.58 -7.47
C LEU A 118 4.97 -13.16 -7.91
N ASP A 119 5.76 -13.03 -8.97
CA ASP A 119 6.06 -11.74 -9.55
C ASP A 119 4.79 -11.07 -10.06
N ALA A 120 4.58 -9.84 -9.61
CA ALA A 120 3.52 -8.97 -10.10
C ALA A 120 4.11 -7.58 -10.40
N ASP A 121 3.57 -6.93 -11.43
CA ASP A 121 4.01 -5.60 -11.86
C ASP A 121 3.75 -4.51 -10.81
N THR A 122 2.95 -4.80 -9.77
CA THR A 122 2.65 -3.87 -8.68
C THR A 122 2.83 -4.52 -7.29
N PRO A 123 3.36 -3.79 -6.29
CA PRO A 123 3.58 -4.33 -4.93
C PRO A 123 2.32 -4.89 -4.26
N SER A 124 1.15 -4.33 -4.59
CA SER A 124 -0.15 -4.76 -4.06
C SER A 124 -0.68 -6.07 -4.64
N ALA A 125 -0.12 -6.53 -5.75
CA ALA A 125 -0.55 -7.73 -6.47
C ALA A 125 0.41 -8.91 -6.32
N ILE A 126 1.45 -8.78 -5.48
CA ILE A 126 2.40 -9.85 -5.21
C ILE A 126 1.65 -11.00 -4.54
N GLY A 127 1.50 -12.10 -5.28
CA GLY A 127 0.96 -13.35 -4.75
C GLY A 127 2.01 -14.10 -3.95
N LEU A 128 1.57 -14.98 -3.06
CA LEU A 128 2.45 -15.85 -2.30
C LEU A 128 1.99 -17.30 -2.47
N GLU A 129 2.92 -18.15 -2.90
CA GLU A 129 2.72 -19.59 -2.98
C GLU A 129 3.49 -20.30 -1.88
N VAL A 130 2.83 -21.28 -1.28
CA VAL A 130 3.42 -22.16 -0.26
C VAL A 130 3.70 -23.51 -0.89
N MET A 131 4.98 -23.85 -0.99
CA MET A 131 5.46 -25.11 -1.53
C MET A 131 5.95 -25.99 -0.40
N ALA A 132 5.48 -27.24 -0.36
CA ALA A 132 5.79 -28.17 0.73
C ALA A 132 6.07 -29.58 0.19
N SER A 133 7.06 -30.24 0.80
CA SER A 133 7.47 -31.62 0.55
C SER A 133 7.58 -32.32 1.90
N PRO A 134 6.48 -32.96 2.36
CA PRO A 134 6.52 -33.85 3.52
C PRO A 134 7.52 -35.00 3.31
N PRO A 135 8.01 -35.64 4.39
CA PRO A 135 8.94 -36.76 4.29
C PRO A 135 8.37 -37.87 3.40
N GLY A 136 9.10 -38.21 2.33
CA GLY A 136 8.70 -39.25 1.37
C GLY A 136 7.78 -38.80 0.23
N LYS A 137 7.40 -37.52 0.16
CA LYS A 137 6.58 -36.95 -0.93
C LYS A 137 7.34 -35.91 -1.75
N ARG A 138 6.94 -35.74 -3.01
CA ARG A 138 7.48 -34.69 -3.90
C ARG A 138 7.00 -33.31 -3.46
N LEU A 139 7.71 -32.27 -3.93
CA LEU A 139 7.31 -30.89 -3.73
C LEU A 139 5.98 -30.61 -4.44
N GLN A 140 5.01 -30.09 -3.70
CA GLN A 140 3.66 -29.80 -4.19
C GLN A 140 3.08 -28.58 -3.50
N HIS A 141 2.07 -27.98 -4.13
CA HIS A 141 1.31 -26.88 -3.53
C HIS A 141 0.59 -27.35 -2.26
N LEU A 142 0.44 -26.43 -1.29
CA LEU A 142 -0.25 -26.68 -0.03
C LEU A 142 -1.65 -27.29 -0.24
N SER A 143 -2.40 -26.83 -1.25
CA SER A 143 -3.75 -27.31 -1.58
C SER A 143 -3.83 -28.79 -1.99
N LEU A 144 -2.70 -29.40 -2.37
CA LEU A 144 -2.63 -30.80 -2.81
C LEU A 144 -2.26 -31.77 -1.68
N LEU A 145 -1.95 -31.27 -0.47
CA LEU A 145 -1.61 -32.10 0.70
C LEU A 145 -2.86 -32.76 1.32
N SER A 146 -2.66 -33.76 2.20
CA SER A 146 -3.77 -34.32 2.99
C SER A 146 -4.28 -33.31 4.03
N GLY A 147 -5.53 -33.42 4.50
CA GLY A 147 -6.10 -32.43 5.44
C GLY A 147 -5.30 -32.23 6.74
N GLY A 148 -4.73 -33.30 7.28
CA GLY A 148 -3.84 -33.22 8.46
C GLY A 148 -2.50 -32.55 8.15
N GLU A 149 -1.90 -32.87 7.00
CA GLU A 149 -0.65 -32.24 6.53
C GLU A 149 -0.86 -30.76 6.21
N GLN A 150 -1.99 -30.40 5.59
CA GLN A 150 -2.38 -29.01 5.32
C GLN A 150 -2.48 -28.22 6.61
N THR A 151 -3.13 -28.79 7.64
CA THR A 151 -3.29 -28.09 8.91
C THR A 151 -1.96 -27.90 9.61
N LEU A 152 -1.11 -28.94 9.65
CA LEU A 152 0.21 -28.84 10.27
C LEU A 152 1.13 -27.85 9.53
N ALA A 153 1.09 -27.83 8.20
CA ALA A 153 1.83 -26.87 7.39
C ALA A 153 1.32 -25.43 7.57
N ALA A 154 0.00 -25.23 7.63
CA ALA A 154 -0.59 -23.92 7.94
C ALA A 154 -0.22 -23.43 9.34
N LEU A 155 -0.21 -24.35 10.32
CA LEU A 155 0.22 -24.07 11.69
C LEU A 155 1.70 -23.66 11.73
N ALA A 156 2.57 -24.38 11.01
CA ALA A 156 3.99 -24.05 10.86
C ALA A 156 4.18 -22.64 10.29
N LEU A 157 3.44 -22.28 9.24
CA LEU A 157 3.49 -20.95 8.64
C LEU A 157 3.01 -19.88 9.62
N ARG A 158 1.93 -20.13 10.37
CA ARG A 158 1.40 -19.17 11.34
C ARG A 158 2.39 -18.91 12.48
N PHE A 159 3.08 -19.95 12.95
CA PHE A 159 4.17 -19.77 13.92
C PHE A 159 5.42 -19.13 13.33
N ALA A 160 5.73 -19.35 12.05
CA ALA A 160 6.84 -18.67 11.40
C ALA A 160 6.61 -17.14 11.35
N ILE A 161 5.39 -16.73 11.00
CA ILE A 161 4.98 -15.32 11.04
C ILE A 161 5.04 -14.78 12.48
N PHE A 162 4.60 -15.58 13.45
CA PHE A 162 4.67 -15.21 14.87
C PHE A 162 6.13 -15.00 15.34
N LEU A 163 7.06 -15.85 14.93
CA LEU A 163 8.48 -15.75 15.26
C LEU A 163 9.15 -14.53 14.61
N ALA A 164 8.78 -14.18 13.38
CA ALA A 164 9.27 -12.98 12.72
C ALA A 164 8.82 -11.68 13.42
N LYS A 165 7.69 -11.72 14.13
CA LYS A 165 7.20 -10.58 14.91
C LYS A 165 6.61 -11.05 16.24
N PRO A 166 7.47 -11.30 17.26
CA PRO A 166 7.03 -11.88 18.51
C PRO A 166 6.03 -10.96 19.22
N THR A 167 4.90 -11.52 19.65
CA THR A 167 3.91 -10.83 20.48
C THR A 167 3.94 -11.38 21.90
N PRO A 168 3.66 -10.54 22.92
CA PRO A 168 3.77 -10.97 24.31
C PRO A 168 2.74 -12.05 24.71
N ILE A 169 1.61 -12.12 24.00
CA ILE A 169 0.53 -13.08 24.25
C ILE A 169 0.12 -13.70 22.91
N CYS A 170 -0.10 -15.02 22.91
CA CYS A 170 -0.64 -15.79 21.81
C CYS A 170 -1.82 -16.65 22.31
N VAL A 171 -2.98 -16.56 21.64
CA VAL A 171 -4.17 -17.37 21.95
C VAL A 171 -4.41 -18.35 20.82
N LEU A 172 -4.52 -19.63 21.15
CA LEU A 172 -4.74 -20.73 20.20
C LEU A 172 -6.04 -21.45 20.58
N ASP A 173 -6.95 -21.59 19.63
CA ASP A 173 -8.26 -22.20 19.84
C ASP A 173 -8.41 -23.45 18.95
N GLU A 174 -8.52 -24.61 19.59
CA GLU A 174 -8.69 -25.95 18.99
C GLU A 174 -7.76 -26.27 17.81
N VAL A 175 -6.56 -25.69 17.81
CA VAL A 175 -5.57 -25.86 16.74
C VAL A 175 -5.04 -27.29 16.62
N ASP A 176 -5.24 -28.11 17.65
CA ASP A 176 -4.82 -29.50 17.76
C ASP A 176 -5.91 -30.51 17.37
N ALA A 177 -7.16 -30.08 17.12
CA ALA A 177 -8.26 -30.96 16.72
C ALA A 177 -7.99 -31.83 15.46
N PRO A 178 -7.31 -31.34 14.40
CA PRO A 178 -7.03 -32.13 13.20
C PRO A 178 -5.69 -32.88 13.26
N LEU A 179 -4.98 -32.84 14.39
CA LEU A 179 -3.66 -33.45 14.55
C LEU A 179 -3.76 -34.84 15.20
N ASP A 180 -2.86 -35.74 14.80
CA ASP A 180 -2.69 -37.03 15.48
C ASP A 180 -1.82 -36.89 16.75
N GLU A 181 -1.78 -37.93 17.60
CA GLU A 181 -1.05 -37.89 18.87
C GLU A 181 0.45 -37.58 18.72
N ALA A 182 1.08 -38.05 17.63
CA ALA A 182 2.49 -37.79 17.36
C ALA A 182 2.74 -36.32 17.03
N ASN A 183 1.89 -35.72 16.18
CA ASN A 183 1.96 -34.31 15.83
C ASN A 183 1.61 -33.39 17.00
N VAL A 184 0.63 -33.76 17.84
CA VAL A 184 0.31 -33.01 19.06
C VAL A 184 1.50 -32.97 20.02
N ASN A 185 2.24 -34.08 20.18
CA ASN A 185 3.46 -34.09 20.99
C ASN A 185 4.54 -33.12 20.46
N ARG A 186 4.75 -33.10 19.13
CA ARG A 186 5.70 -32.18 18.49
C ARG A 186 5.27 -30.72 18.63
N PHE A 187 3.97 -30.45 18.48
CA PHE A 187 3.37 -29.14 18.70
C PHE A 187 3.55 -28.66 20.15
N CYS A 188 3.26 -29.50 21.15
CA CYS A 188 3.47 -29.14 22.56
C CYS A 188 4.95 -28.83 22.86
N SER A 189 5.86 -29.63 22.32
CA SER A 189 7.31 -29.41 22.51
C SER A 189 7.78 -28.11 21.85
N LEU A 190 7.18 -27.72 20.72
CA LEU A 190 7.44 -26.43 20.08
C LEU A 190 6.93 -25.27 20.94
N LEU A 191 5.74 -25.40 21.53
CA LEU A 191 5.17 -24.37 22.42
C LEU A 191 6.02 -24.15 23.68
N GLU A 192 6.54 -25.22 24.27
CA GLU A 192 7.46 -25.17 25.40
C GLU A 192 8.70 -24.32 25.04
N ASP A 193 9.33 -24.59 23.90
CA ASP A 193 10.48 -23.81 23.41
C ASP A 193 10.14 -22.35 23.14
N LEU A 194 9.00 -22.08 22.50
CA LEU A 194 8.56 -20.70 22.25
C LEU A 194 8.23 -19.97 23.54
N SER A 195 7.70 -20.64 24.56
CA SER A 195 7.38 -20.02 25.85
C SER A 195 8.65 -19.50 26.55
N ALA A 196 9.79 -20.17 26.33
CA ALA A 196 11.09 -19.74 26.87
C ALA A 196 11.58 -18.40 26.30
N THR A 197 11.07 -17.98 25.14
CA THR A 197 11.40 -16.69 24.52
C THR A 197 10.65 -15.50 25.14
N GLY A 198 9.83 -15.73 26.17
CA GLY A 198 9.05 -14.70 26.86
C GLY A 198 7.63 -14.51 26.33
N THR A 199 7.20 -15.33 25.36
CA THR A 199 5.82 -15.36 24.88
C THR A 199 4.91 -16.13 25.82
N ARG A 200 3.75 -15.57 26.18
CA ARG A 200 2.73 -16.27 26.97
C ARG A 200 1.69 -16.91 26.04
N PHE A 201 1.50 -18.22 26.16
CA PHE A 201 0.50 -18.97 25.40
C PHE A 201 -0.76 -19.21 26.23
N ILE A 202 -1.92 -19.00 25.63
CA ILE A 202 -3.24 -19.40 26.13
C ILE A 202 -3.82 -20.37 25.11
N ILE A 203 -4.11 -21.59 25.53
CA ILE A 203 -4.57 -22.65 24.62
C ILE A 203 -5.94 -23.12 25.09
N ILE A 204 -6.91 -23.06 24.18
CA ILE A 204 -8.26 -23.58 24.34
C ILE A 204 -8.29 -24.89 23.56
N THR A 205 -8.51 -25.99 24.27
CA THR A 205 -8.49 -27.33 23.67
C THR A 205 -9.28 -28.30 24.53
N HIS A 206 -9.76 -29.38 23.92
CA HIS A 206 -10.30 -30.56 24.59
C HIS A 206 -9.33 -31.77 24.50
N HIS A 207 -8.16 -31.62 23.89
CA HIS A 207 -7.21 -32.71 23.64
C HIS A 207 -6.40 -33.05 24.90
N ARG A 208 -6.53 -34.29 25.38
CA ARG A 208 -5.98 -34.75 26.66
C ARG A 208 -4.46 -34.58 26.76
N LEU A 209 -3.75 -34.87 25.68
CA LEU A 209 -2.28 -34.78 25.65
C LEU A 209 -1.81 -33.32 25.77
N THR A 210 -2.49 -32.38 25.10
CA THR A 210 -2.19 -30.96 25.15
C THR A 210 -2.43 -30.43 26.56
N MET A 211 -3.57 -30.79 27.17
CA MET A 211 -3.88 -30.42 28.56
C MET A 211 -2.81 -30.90 29.56
N ALA A 212 -2.30 -32.12 29.38
CA ALA A 212 -1.31 -32.71 30.28
C ALA A 212 0.07 -32.04 30.22
N ARG A 213 0.36 -31.28 29.15
CA ARG A 213 1.64 -30.60 28.93
C ARG A 213 1.62 -29.11 29.30
N MET A 214 0.51 -28.59 29.82
CA MET A 214 0.37 -27.19 30.22
C MET A 214 0.77 -26.97 31.68
N ASN A 215 1.22 -25.75 32.00
CA ASN A 215 1.57 -25.39 33.39
C ASN A 215 0.35 -25.21 34.29
N ARG A 216 -0.78 -24.75 33.72
CA ARG A 216 -2.01 -24.47 34.46
C ARG A 216 -3.22 -24.72 33.58
N LEU A 217 -4.21 -25.40 34.14
CA LEU A 217 -5.49 -25.66 33.49
C LEU A 217 -6.58 -24.77 34.08
N TYR A 218 -7.37 -24.20 33.19
CA TYR A 218 -8.60 -23.49 33.54
C TYR A 218 -9.76 -24.26 32.91
N GLY A 219 -10.60 -24.86 33.75
CA GLY A 219 -11.84 -25.51 33.34
C GLY A 219 -13.00 -24.52 33.41
N VAL A 220 -13.91 -24.61 32.45
CA VAL A 220 -15.19 -23.90 32.49
C VAL A 220 -16.26 -24.93 32.81
N THR A 221 -17.01 -24.73 33.89
CA THR A 221 -18.12 -25.58 34.30
C THR A 221 -19.41 -24.77 34.37
N MET A 222 -20.56 -25.41 34.16
CA MET A 222 -21.87 -24.80 34.34
C MET A 222 -22.54 -25.44 35.55
N GLY A 223 -22.36 -24.84 36.73
CA GLY A 223 -23.04 -25.29 37.95
C GLY A 223 -24.55 -25.05 37.88
N GLU A 224 -24.94 -23.88 37.38
CA GLU A 224 -26.33 -23.50 37.12
C GLU A 224 -26.55 -23.28 35.61
N ARG A 225 -27.78 -23.52 35.16
CA ARG A 225 -28.12 -23.41 33.73
C ARG A 225 -27.98 -21.96 33.28
N GLY A 226 -27.03 -21.71 32.39
CA GLY A 226 -26.76 -20.38 31.82
C GLY A 226 -25.68 -19.56 32.54
N VAL A 227 -25.09 -20.07 33.62
CA VAL A 227 -23.99 -19.40 34.33
C VAL A 227 -22.72 -20.24 34.26
N SER A 228 -21.75 -19.77 33.49
CA SER A 228 -20.42 -20.38 33.41
C SER A 228 -19.55 -19.92 34.59
N GLN A 229 -18.95 -20.88 35.29
CA GLN A 229 -18.00 -20.66 36.37
C GLN A 229 -16.64 -21.21 35.96
N MET A 230 -15.56 -20.47 36.27
CA MET A 230 -14.20 -20.93 36.05
C MET A 230 -13.68 -21.67 37.27
N VAL A 231 -13.07 -22.82 37.02
CA VAL A 231 -12.29 -23.60 37.98
C VAL A 231 -10.84 -23.67 37.48
N SER A 232 -9.85 -23.61 38.38
CA SER A 232 -8.45 -23.70 37.99
C SER A 232 -7.74 -24.82 38.73
N VAL A 233 -6.88 -25.55 38.01
CA VAL A 233 -6.01 -26.59 38.56
C VAL A 233 -4.58 -26.28 38.12
N GLU A 234 -3.64 -26.24 39.06
CA GLU A 234 -2.21 -26.14 38.76
C GLU A 234 -1.64 -27.55 38.55
N LEU A 235 -1.00 -27.76 37.41
CA LEU A 235 -0.36 -29.04 37.08
C LEU A 235 1.13 -28.92 37.43
N PHE A 236 1.49 -29.21 38.69
CA PHE A 236 2.90 -29.38 39.03
C PHE A 236 3.39 -30.77 38.60
N GLN A 237 4.55 -30.83 37.96
CA GLN A 237 5.27 -32.08 37.66
C GLN A 237 5.39 -32.94 38.92
N GLN A 238 4.70 -34.08 38.96
CA GLN A 238 4.99 -35.15 39.90
C GLN A 238 6.19 -35.96 39.40
N ASP A 239 7.40 -35.48 39.67
CA ASP A 239 8.63 -36.28 39.62
C ASP A 239 9.23 -36.38 41.03
N SER A 240 8.58 -37.16 41.90
CA SER A 240 9.23 -37.95 42.97
C SER A 240 8.18 -38.73 43.78
N HIS A 241 7.88 -39.97 43.37
CA HIS A 241 7.85 -41.14 44.26
C HIS A 241 7.59 -42.41 43.44
N ARG A 242 8.66 -42.96 42.87
CA ARG A 242 8.80 -44.41 42.71
C ARG A 242 9.12 -44.99 44.10
N SER A 243 8.31 -45.95 44.53
CA SER A 243 8.65 -47.08 45.40
C SER A 243 9.61 -46.86 46.58
N VAL A 244 9.06 -46.81 47.80
CA VAL A 244 9.57 -47.58 48.97
C VAL A 244 8.38 -47.82 49.90
N GLY A 245 8.09 -49.08 50.23
CA GLY A 245 7.13 -49.49 51.27
C GLY A 245 6.00 -50.37 50.75
#